data_AF-A0A7S3HAI1-F1
#
_entry.id   AF-A0A7S3HAI1-F1
#
_cell.length_a   1.000
_cell.length_b   1.000
_cell.length_c   1.000
_cell.angle_alpha   90.00
_cell.angle_beta   90.00
_cell.angle_gamma   90.00
#
_symmetry.space_group_name_H-M   'P 1'
#
loop_
_entity.id
_entity.type
_entity.pdbx_description
1 polymer ?
#
loop_
_entity_poly.entity_id
_entity_poly.type
_entity_poly.pdbx_seq_one_letter_code
_entity_poly.pdbx_strand_id
1 'polypeptide(L)'
;QPLLTTQSPFQSMKNISAFGFDMDWSTWTWSWTLEDPTSLWCNLGICVFYAVSVKILQVWVASNAKYTPPRWLEPIRKVHNISLAVVSFLMFAIMTFIIYKDGRLNSWHDMSCRLTPNTGLYGFINFIYLVSKLWEWVDTYILVL
;
A
#
# COMPACT_ATOMS: atom_id res chain seq x y z
N GLN A 1 -37.94 27.24 -12.15
CA GLN A 1 -36.98 27.21 -11.02
C GLN A 1 -36.28 25.87 -11.05
N PRO A 2 -34.97 25.77 -11.34
CA PRO A 2 -34.26 24.50 -11.20
C PRO A 2 -33.82 24.32 -9.74
N LEU A 3 -34.12 23.16 -9.16
CA LEU A 3 -33.63 22.74 -7.85
C LEU A 3 -32.10 22.60 -7.90
N LEU A 4 -31.40 23.40 -7.09
CA LEU A 4 -30.01 23.10 -6.72
C LEU A 4 -30.03 21.82 -5.88
N THR A 5 -29.65 20.69 -6.47
CA THR A 5 -29.24 19.51 -5.73
C THR A 5 -27.92 19.82 -5.04
N THR A 6 -27.99 20.16 -3.75
CA THR A 6 -26.83 20.17 -2.86
C THR A 6 -26.31 18.73 -2.77
N GLN A 7 -25.32 18.39 -3.60
CA GLN A 7 -24.51 17.19 -3.40
C GLN A 7 -23.82 17.33 -2.05
N SER A 8 -24.22 16.48 -1.12
CA SER A 8 -23.55 16.33 0.18
C SER A 8 -22.07 16.01 -0.07
N PRO A 9 -21.11 16.68 0.61
CA PRO A 9 -19.68 16.40 0.45
C PRO A 9 -19.31 14.95 0.75
N PHE A 10 -20.18 14.20 1.44
CA PHE A 10 -19.99 12.77 1.69
C PHE A 10 -20.31 11.86 0.48
N GLN A 11 -21.13 12.31 -0.49
CA GLN A 11 -21.33 11.53 -1.72
C GLN A 11 -20.11 11.60 -2.66
N SER A 12 -19.33 12.68 -2.58
CA SER A 12 -18.11 12.86 -3.37
C SER A 12 -16.95 11.96 -2.92
N MET A 13 -17.04 11.30 -1.77
CA MET A 13 -16.02 10.34 -1.30
C MET A 13 -16.32 8.89 -1.72
N LYS A 14 -17.45 8.62 -2.39
CA LYS A 14 -17.81 7.25 -2.79
C LYS A 14 -16.83 6.67 -3.82
N ASN A 15 -16.38 7.51 -4.75
CA ASN A 15 -15.40 7.15 -5.77
C ASN A 15 -14.28 8.20 -5.78
N ILE A 16 -13.04 7.76 -5.63
CA ILE A 16 -11.87 8.63 -5.80
C ILE A 16 -11.13 8.15 -7.05
N SER A 17 -11.12 9.00 -8.07
CA SER A 17 -10.25 8.83 -9.25
C SER A 17 -9.13 9.87 -9.19
N ALA A 18 -7.92 9.45 -8.82
CA ALA A 18 -6.77 10.35 -8.74
C ALA A 18 -5.50 9.64 -9.21
N PHE A 19 -4.67 10.32 -10.00
CA PHE A 19 -3.37 9.79 -10.47
C PHE A 19 -3.43 8.39 -11.07
N GLY A 20 -4.50 8.07 -11.81
CA GLY A 20 -4.63 6.75 -12.43
C GLY A 20 -5.09 5.65 -11.47
N PHE A 21 -5.57 5.98 -10.27
CA PHE A 21 -6.13 5.05 -9.30
C PHE A 21 -7.63 5.30 -9.15
N ASP A 22 -8.43 4.25 -9.23
CA ASP A 22 -9.87 4.28 -8.98
C ASP A 22 -10.21 3.35 -7.81
N MET A 23 -10.98 3.87 -6.85
CA MET A 23 -11.43 3.16 -5.66
C MET A 23 -12.90 3.45 -5.41
N ASP A 24 -13.69 2.38 -5.37
CA ASP A 24 -15.04 2.35 -4.85
C ASP A 24 -15.02 1.81 -3.41
N TRP A 25 -15.20 2.71 -2.46
CA TRP A 25 -15.18 2.40 -1.02
C TRP A 25 -16.40 1.60 -0.55
N SER A 26 -17.48 1.56 -1.34
CA SER A 26 -18.69 0.83 -0.99
C SER A 26 -18.54 -0.67 -1.22
N THR A 27 -17.80 -1.04 -2.26
CA THR A 27 -17.56 -2.43 -2.64
C THR A 27 -16.14 -2.89 -2.34
N TRP A 28 -15.27 -1.98 -1.87
CA TRP A 28 -13.82 -2.19 -1.75
C TRP A 28 -13.19 -2.66 -3.06
N THR A 29 -13.73 -2.17 -4.18
CA THR A 29 -13.19 -2.44 -5.50
C THR A 29 -12.20 -1.36 -5.86
N TRP A 30 -11.02 -1.76 -6.30
CA TRP A 30 -10.03 -0.82 -6.79
C TRP A 30 -9.30 -1.36 -8.01
N SER A 31 -8.92 -0.43 -8.87
CA SER A 31 -8.16 -0.70 -10.09
C SER A 31 -7.32 0.52 -10.41
N TRP A 32 -6.25 0.33 -11.17
CA TRP A 32 -5.57 1.46 -11.76
C TRP A 32 -6.12 1.69 -13.17
N THR A 33 -6.44 2.95 -13.46
CA THR A 33 -6.96 3.44 -14.73
C THR A 33 -5.86 3.81 -15.73
N LEU A 34 -4.60 3.88 -15.28
CA LEU A 34 -3.45 3.86 -16.18
C LEU A 34 -3.25 2.43 -16.70
N GLU A 35 -3.05 2.28 -18.01
CA GLU A 35 -2.80 0.98 -18.64
C GLU A 35 -1.71 0.21 -17.89
N ASP A 36 -2.11 -0.97 -17.41
CA ASP A 36 -1.41 -1.87 -16.52
C ASP A 36 -0.65 -1.18 -15.36
N PRO A 37 -1.17 -1.14 -14.13
CA PRO A 37 -0.34 -0.87 -12.94
C PRO A 37 0.70 -1.97 -12.69
N THR A 38 0.51 -3.12 -13.33
CA THR A 38 1.47 -4.20 -13.53
C THR A 38 2.45 -3.92 -14.67
N SER A 39 2.33 -2.77 -15.36
CA SER A 39 3.25 -2.35 -16.40
C SER A 39 4.63 -2.33 -15.80
N LEU A 40 5.49 -3.13 -16.42
CA LEU A 40 6.88 -3.28 -16.02
C LEU A 40 7.55 -1.90 -15.89
N TRP A 41 7.19 -0.96 -16.78
CA TRP A 41 7.76 0.39 -16.81
C TRP A 41 7.33 1.26 -15.64
N CYS A 42 6.08 1.17 -15.20
CA CYS A 42 5.61 1.92 -14.03
C CYS A 42 6.31 1.41 -12.75
N ASN A 43 6.34 0.08 -12.57
CA ASN A 43 7.03 -0.56 -11.46
C ASN A 43 8.54 -0.27 -11.47
N LEU A 44 9.17 -0.33 -12.65
CA LEU A 44 10.58 0.02 -12.82
C LEU A 44 10.83 1.48 -12.46
N GLY A 45 9.98 2.41 -12.93
CA GLY A 45 10.09 3.83 -12.62
C GLY A 45 9.99 4.11 -11.13
N ILE A 46 9.03 3.47 -10.45
CA ILE A 46 8.87 3.49 -8.99
C ILE A 46 10.14 2.98 -8.29
N CYS A 47 10.67 1.82 -8.69
CA CYS A 47 11.89 1.24 -8.11
C CYS A 47 13.12 2.13 -8.31
N VAL A 48 13.28 2.72 -9.50
CA VAL A 48 14.39 3.63 -9.81
C VAL A 48 14.28 4.90 -8.97
N PHE A 49 13.09 5.51 -8.90
CA PHE A 49 12.84 6.69 -8.08
C PHE A 49 13.19 6.41 -6.61
N TYR A 50 12.71 5.29 -6.08
CA TYR A 50 13.03 4.84 -4.73
C TYR A 50 14.54 4.68 -4.53
N ALA A 51 15.25 3.94 -5.39
CA ALA A 51 16.69 3.74 -5.27
C ALA A 51 17.50 5.05 -5.33
N VAL A 52 17.13 5.97 -6.22
CA VAL A 52 17.77 7.28 -6.35
C VAL A 52 17.54 8.13 -5.09
N SER A 53 16.31 8.16 -4.58
CA SER A 53 15.97 8.94 -3.39
C SER A 53 16.75 8.48 -2.15
N VAL A 54 16.88 7.16 -1.94
CA VAL A 54 17.68 6.57 -0.87
C VAL A 54 19.16 6.90 -1.05
N LYS A 55 19.69 6.83 -2.28
CA LYS A 55 21.09 7.16 -2.55
C LYS A 55 21.40 8.63 -2.26
N ILE A 56 20.52 9.54 -2.64
CA ILE A 56 20.65 10.98 -2.32
C ILE A 56 20.71 11.17 -0.81
N LEU A 57 19.81 10.52 -0.07
CA LEU A 57 19.78 10.62 1.38
C LEU A 57 21.06 10.06 2.03
N GLN A 58 21.57 8.92 1.57
CA GLN A 58 22.83 8.35 2.04
C GLN A 58 24.01 9.29 1.82
N VAL A 59 24.12 9.90 0.64
CA VAL A 59 25.19 10.87 0.33
C VAL A 59 25.07 12.11 1.21
N TRP A 60 23.84 12.60 1.42
CA TRP A 60 23.59 13.71 2.32
C TRP A 60 24.00 13.39 3.77
N VAL A 61 23.60 12.24 4.32
CA VAL A 61 24.00 11.82 5.68
C VAL A 61 25.53 11.68 5.77
N ALA A 62 26.16 11.01 4.80
CA ALA A 62 27.61 10.79 4.80
C ALA A 62 28.44 12.08 4.67
N SER A 63 27.93 13.08 3.97
CA SER A 63 28.59 14.39 3.83
C SER A 63 28.45 15.28 5.07
N ASN A 64 27.50 14.97 5.96
CA ASN A 64 27.30 15.69 7.21
C ASN A 64 28.11 15.05 8.35
N ALA A 65 29.37 15.47 8.50
CA ALA A 65 30.34 14.95 9.48
C ALA A 65 29.90 15.05 10.98
N LYS A 66 28.78 15.70 11.28
CA LYS A 66 28.21 15.86 12.64
C LYS A 66 26.78 15.34 12.75
N TYR A 67 26.30 14.57 11.77
CA TYR A 67 24.96 14.03 11.84
C TYR A 67 24.84 13.08 13.04
N THR A 68 23.94 13.42 13.96
CA THR A 68 23.55 12.56 15.08
C THR A 68 22.06 12.32 14.95
N PRO A 69 21.61 11.05 14.91
CA PRO A 69 20.19 10.76 14.76
C PRO A 69 19.42 11.40 15.91
N PRO A 70 18.28 12.04 15.63
CA PRO A 70 17.49 12.68 16.67
C PRO A 70 16.89 11.62 17.61
N ARG A 71 16.79 11.95 18.90
CA ARG A 71 16.28 11.02 19.94
C ARG A 71 14.87 10.49 19.69
N TRP A 72 14.05 11.22 18.94
CA TRP A 72 12.70 10.80 18.58
C TRP A 72 12.68 9.74 17.46
N LEU A 73 13.81 9.47 16.79
CA LEU A 73 13.87 8.47 15.72
C LEU A 73 13.71 7.05 16.27
N GLU A 74 14.29 6.75 17.42
CA GLU A 74 14.15 5.44 18.07
C GLU A 74 12.71 5.05 18.41
N PRO A 75 11.89 5.89 19.08
CA PRO A 75 10.50 5.55 19.32
C PRO A 75 9.69 5.45 18.02
N ILE A 76 9.97 6.29 17.01
CA ILE A 76 9.31 6.16 15.69
C ILE A 76 9.65 4.83 15.04
N ARG A 77 10.93 4.41 15.04
CA ARG A 77 11.35 3.11 14.51
C ARG A 77 10.64 1.95 15.20
N LYS A 78 10.51 1.99 16.53
CA LYS A 78 9.77 0.97 17.30
C LYS A 78 8.30 0.92 16.91
N VAL A 79 7.63 2.07 16.89
CA VAL A 79 6.21 2.17 16.52
C VAL A 79 5.98 1.71 15.09
N HIS A 80 6.84 2.12 14.16
CA HIS A 80 6.80 1.71 12.76
C HIS A 80 6.88 0.19 12.62
N ASN A 81 7.90 -0.45 13.22
CA ASN A 81 8.09 -1.90 13.13
C ASN A 81 6.93 -2.68 13.77
N ILE A 82 6.42 -2.23 14.92
CA ILE A 82 5.25 -2.84 15.55
C ILE A 82 4.02 -2.71 14.64
N SER A 83 3.79 -1.52 14.07
CA SER A 83 2.66 -1.29 13.17
C SER A 83 2.71 -2.15 11.91
N LEU A 84 3.89 -2.29 11.29
CA LEU A 84 4.10 -3.17 10.15
C LEU A 84 3.85 -4.64 10.51
N ALA A 85 4.32 -5.09 11.68
CA ALA A 85 4.07 -6.45 12.15
C ALA A 85 2.57 -6.73 12.36
N VAL A 86 1.84 -5.79 12.97
CA VAL A 86 0.39 -5.91 13.19
C VAL A 86 -0.37 -5.95 11.85
N VAL A 87 -0.05 -5.05 10.93
CA VAL A 87 -0.68 -5.02 9.60
C VAL A 87 -0.35 -6.31 8.82
N SER A 88 0.89 -6.77 8.86
CA SER A 88 1.31 -8.02 8.22
C SER A 88 0.59 -9.23 8.78
N PHE A 89 0.43 -9.32 10.09
CA PHE A 89 -0.30 -10.40 10.74
C PHE A 89 -1.80 -10.36 10.38
N LEU A 90 -2.41 -9.17 10.35
CA LEU A 90 -3.80 -9.01 9.95
C LEU A 90 -4.03 -9.45 8.49
N MET A 91 -3.15 -9.05 7.58
CA MET A 91 -3.18 -9.49 6.19
C MET A 91 -3.05 -10.99 6.06
N PHE A 92 -2.11 -11.60 6.78
CA PHE A 92 -1.95 -13.04 6.83
C PHE A 92 -3.23 -13.74 7.31
N ALA A 93 -3.78 -13.33 8.45
CA ALA A 93 -4.98 -13.93 9.02
C ALA A 93 -6.20 -13.84 8.08
N ILE A 94 -6.43 -12.68 7.48
CA ILE A 94 -7.55 -12.47 6.55
C ILE A 94 -7.35 -13.27 5.26
N MET A 95 -6.15 -13.29 4.69
CA MET A 95 -5.88 -14.09 3.49
C MET A 95 -6.02 -15.59 3.75
N THR A 96 -5.51 -16.08 4.87
CA THR A 96 -5.70 -17.48 5.28
C THR A 96 -7.18 -17.82 5.44
N PHE A 97 -7.97 -16.93 6.05
CA PHE A 97 -9.41 -17.12 6.18
C PHE A 97 -10.11 -17.19 4.81
N ILE A 98 -9.76 -16.31 3.87
CA ILE A 98 -10.31 -16.31 2.51
C ILE A 98 -9.94 -17.60 1.78
N ILE A 99 -8.67 -18.01 1.82
CA ILE A 99 -8.17 -19.25 1.20
C ILE A 99 -8.91 -20.47 1.77
N TYR A 100 -9.11 -20.52 3.09
CA TYR A 100 -9.85 -21.58 3.77
C TYR A 100 -11.31 -21.62 3.29
N LYS A 101 -11.99 -20.47 3.30
CA LYS A 101 -13.40 -20.35 2.89
C LYS A 101 -13.62 -20.74 1.43
N ASP A 102 -12.67 -20.40 0.55
CA ASP A 102 -12.74 -20.70 -0.88
C ASP A 102 -12.33 -22.15 -1.22
N GLY A 103 -11.99 -22.97 -0.21
CA GLY A 103 -11.60 -24.37 -0.39
C GLY A 103 -10.27 -24.55 -1.13
N ARG A 104 -9.40 -23.53 -1.12
CA ARG A 104 -8.16 -23.48 -1.90
C ARG A 104 -6.99 -24.21 -1.24
N LEU A 105 -7.20 -24.80 -0.07
CA LEU A 105 -6.16 -25.51 0.69
C LEU A 105 -5.82 -26.90 0.13
N ASN A 106 -6.58 -27.39 -0.84
CA ASN A 106 -6.36 -28.70 -1.44
C ASN A 106 -5.18 -28.73 -2.43
N SER A 107 -4.73 -27.57 -2.92
CA SER A 107 -3.64 -27.47 -3.90
C SER A 107 -2.86 -26.17 -3.74
N TRP A 108 -1.53 -26.26 -3.74
CA TRP A 108 -0.64 -25.09 -3.79
C TRP A 108 -0.86 -24.24 -5.05
N HIS A 109 -1.26 -24.88 -6.15
CA HIS A 109 -1.61 -24.18 -7.38
C HIS A 109 -2.88 -23.36 -7.22
N ASP A 110 -3.92 -23.93 -6.60
CA ASP A 110 -5.17 -23.19 -6.36
C ASP A 110 -4.97 -22.07 -5.34
N MET A 111 -4.11 -22.28 -4.34
CA MET A 111 -3.77 -21.26 -3.35
C MET A 111 -3.06 -20.05 -3.98
N SER A 112 -2.20 -20.25 -4.99
CA SER A 112 -1.37 -19.18 -5.57
C SER A 112 -1.89 -18.60 -6.88
N CYS A 113 -2.44 -19.42 -7.79
CA CYS A 113 -2.74 -19.02 -9.17
C CYS A 113 -4.22 -18.65 -9.41
N ARG A 114 -5.13 -18.97 -8.49
CA ARG A 114 -6.55 -18.66 -8.68
C ARG A 114 -6.81 -17.17 -8.55
N LEU A 115 -7.22 -16.56 -9.66
CA LEU A 115 -7.63 -15.17 -9.74
C LEU A 115 -8.88 -14.96 -8.87
N THR A 116 -8.76 -14.10 -7.86
CA THR A 116 -9.86 -13.71 -6.97
C THR A 116 -10.23 -12.27 -7.31
N PRO A 117 -11.51 -11.96 -7.61
CA PRO A 117 -11.92 -10.59 -7.92
C PRO A 117 -11.58 -9.65 -6.76
N ASN A 118 -10.98 -8.48 -7.05
CA ASN A 118 -10.67 -7.42 -6.08
C ASN A 118 -11.95 -6.75 -5.57
N THR A 119 -12.74 -7.44 -4.75
CA THR A 119 -14.00 -6.94 -4.19
C THR A 119 -14.17 -7.41 -2.74
N GLY A 120 -14.99 -6.70 -1.97
CA GLY A 120 -15.30 -7.05 -0.58
C GLY A 120 -14.04 -7.15 0.31
N LEU A 121 -14.01 -8.14 1.19
CA LEU A 121 -12.90 -8.32 2.15
C LEU A 121 -11.55 -8.59 1.46
N TYR A 122 -11.58 -9.30 0.31
CA TYR A 122 -10.37 -9.56 -0.48
C TYR A 122 -9.86 -8.27 -1.14
N GLY A 123 -10.74 -7.48 -1.74
CA GLY A 123 -10.39 -6.17 -2.29
C GLY A 123 -9.80 -5.22 -1.25
N PHE A 124 -10.41 -5.17 -0.05
CA PHE A 124 -9.91 -4.40 1.08
C PHE A 124 -8.52 -4.83 1.52
N ILE A 125 -8.29 -6.12 1.75
CA ILE A 125 -6.99 -6.58 2.24
C ILE A 125 -5.89 -6.44 1.18
N ASN A 126 -6.24 -6.59 -0.10
CA ASN A 126 -5.32 -6.34 -1.19
C ASN A 126 -4.96 -4.85 -1.32
N PHE A 127 -5.90 -3.94 -1.01
CA PHE A 127 -5.61 -2.51 -0.90
C PHE A 127 -4.69 -2.20 0.28
N ILE A 128 -4.94 -2.79 1.46
CA ILE A 128 -4.05 -2.65 2.62
C ILE A 128 -2.64 -3.14 2.26
N TYR A 129 -2.53 -4.27 1.56
CA TYR A 129 -1.25 -4.79 1.08
C TYR A 129 -0.51 -3.80 0.18
N LEU A 130 -1.20 -3.20 -0.78
CA LEU A 130 -0.62 -2.16 -1.63
C LEU A 130 -0.10 -0.97 -0.79
N VAL A 131 -0.92 -0.46 0.13
CA VAL A 131 -0.55 0.66 1.00
C VAL A 131 0.62 0.28 1.92
N SER A 132 0.65 -0.94 2.47
CA SER A 132 1.73 -1.38 3.33
C SER A 132 3.06 -1.48 2.59
N LYS A 133 3.05 -1.81 1.29
CA LYS A 133 4.27 -1.80 0.45
C LYS A 133 4.83 -0.40 0.22
N LEU A 134 3.98 0.61 0.06
CA LEU A 134 4.43 2.00 0.03
C LEU A 134 4.93 2.45 1.42
N TRP A 135 4.29 1.98 2.49
CA TRP A 135 4.73 2.27 3.86
C TRP A 135 6.07 1.63 4.20
N GLU A 136 6.38 0.43 3.70
CA GLU A 136 7.69 -0.23 3.86
C GLU A 136 8.86 0.63 3.35
N TRP A 137 8.63 1.57 2.42
CA TRP A 137 9.70 2.49 1.98
C TRP A 137 10.19 3.40 3.11
N VAL A 138 9.30 3.74 4.05
CA VAL A 138 9.63 4.54 5.24
C VAL A 138 10.66 3.84 6.11
N ASP A 139 10.66 2.50 6.17
CA ASP A 139 11.65 1.73 6.90
C ASP A 139 13.08 2.04 6.41
N THR A 140 13.28 2.07 5.09
CA THR A 140 14.61 2.35 4.53
C THR A 140 15.05 3.79 4.77
N TYR A 141 14.12 4.76 4.75
CA TYR A 141 14.47 6.13 5.13
C TYR A 141 14.84 6.24 6.62
N ILE A 142 14.13 5.53 7.50
CA ILE A 142 14.43 5.46 8.95
C ILE A 142 15.74 4.73 9.23
N LEU A 143 16.19 3.84 8.35
CA LEU A 143 17.48 3.13 8.46
C LEU A 143 18.66 4.00 8.02
N VAL A 144 18.46 4.88 7.03
CA VAL A 144 19.51 5.77 6.53
C VAL A 144 19.69 6.99 7.44
N LEU A 145 18.61 7.49 8.03
CA LEU A 145 18.62 8.51 9.08
C LEU A 145 19.03 7.90 10.44
#